data_AF-A0A2S7QNQ3-F1
#
_entry.id   AF-A0A2S7QNQ3-F1
#
_cell.length_a   1.000
_cell.length_b   1.000
_cell.length_c   1.000
_cell.angle_alpha   90.00
_cell.angle_beta   90.00
_cell.angle_gamma   90.00
#
_symmetry.space_group_name_H-M   'P 1'
#
loop_
_entity.id
_entity.type
_entity.pdbx_description
1 polymer ?
#
loop_
_entity_poly.entity_id
_entity_poly.type
_entity_poly.pdbx_seq_one_letter_code
_entity_poly.pdbx_strand_id
1 'polypeptide(L)'
;MRDVEAHQFVKSSAGSHSVLVPQPSNDEHDPLNWSPMWKASAMTCATLISFAQGLGPLALAPMFAEYIEAFDSDLESVVQFTGVAILVLGFSNFIW
;
A
#
# COMPACT_ATOMS: atom_id res chain seq x y z
N MET A 1 20.76 -16.00 -20.28
CA MET A 1 20.44 -15.73 -18.86
C MET A 1 19.97 -17.03 -18.26
N ARG A 2 20.45 -17.34 -17.06
CA ARG A 2 20.61 -18.68 -16.49
C ARG A 2 19.27 -19.41 -16.31
N ASP A 3 19.21 -20.64 -16.84
CA ASP A 3 18.05 -21.53 -16.82
C ASP A 3 17.66 -21.93 -15.39
N VAL A 4 16.35 -22.01 -15.14
CA VAL A 4 15.78 -22.71 -13.98
C VAL A 4 15.35 -24.09 -14.50
N GLU A 5 16.03 -25.12 -14.03
CA GLU A 5 16.40 -26.36 -14.73
C GLU A 5 15.26 -27.38 -15.02
N ALA A 6 14.10 -26.99 -15.57
CA ALA A 6 13.09 -27.99 -15.97
C ALA A 6 12.16 -27.68 -17.15
N HIS A 7 12.01 -26.43 -17.62
CA HIS A 7 11.00 -26.13 -18.66
C HIS A 7 11.50 -25.19 -19.76
N GLN A 8 11.23 -25.58 -21.00
CA GLN A 8 11.67 -24.94 -22.24
C GLN A 8 10.83 -23.70 -22.55
N PHE A 9 11.45 -22.51 -22.53
CA PHE A 9 10.77 -21.26 -22.90
C PHE A 9 10.61 -21.18 -24.43
N VAL A 10 9.37 -21.28 -24.92
CA VAL A 10 9.00 -20.85 -26.28
C VAL A 10 8.02 -19.70 -26.15
N LYS A 11 8.43 -18.50 -26.57
CA LYS A 11 7.54 -17.34 -26.78
C LYS A 11 7.92 -16.68 -28.10
N SER A 12 7.05 -16.77 -29.10
CA SER A 12 7.20 -16.01 -30.35
C SER A 12 5.85 -15.70 -30.98
N SER A 13 5.78 -14.51 -31.59
CA SER A 13 4.66 -13.80 -32.25
C SER A 13 4.08 -12.69 -31.37
N ALA A 14 4.28 -11.39 -31.62
CA ALA A 14 5.01 -10.67 -32.65
C ALA A 14 5.57 -9.37 -32.03
N GLY A 15 6.87 -9.13 -32.16
CA GLY A 15 7.47 -7.79 -31.95
C GLY A 15 8.17 -7.48 -30.61
N SER A 16 8.19 -8.36 -29.60
CA SER A 16 8.90 -8.07 -28.33
C SER A 16 9.94 -9.13 -27.97
N HIS A 17 11.19 -8.69 -27.85
CA HIS A 17 12.34 -9.49 -27.38
C HIS A 17 12.30 -9.80 -25.86
N SER A 18 11.24 -9.40 -25.13
CA SER A 18 11.11 -9.66 -23.69
C SER A 18 10.17 -10.82 -23.37
N VAL A 19 10.72 -11.85 -22.73
CA VAL A 19 9.93 -12.90 -22.08
C VAL A 19 9.55 -12.38 -20.69
N LEU A 20 8.24 -12.22 -20.45
CA LEU A 20 7.70 -11.85 -19.13
C LEU A 20 7.79 -13.06 -18.20
N VAL A 21 8.33 -12.90 -17.00
CA VAL A 21 8.35 -13.94 -15.96
C VAL A 21 7.81 -13.29 -14.68
N PRO A 22 6.65 -13.72 -14.13
CA PRO A 22 5.75 -14.77 -14.62
C PRO A 22 5.10 -14.43 -15.97
N GLN A 23 4.72 -15.46 -16.73
CA GLN A 23 3.94 -15.26 -17.96
C GLN A 23 2.46 -15.06 -17.64
N PRO A 24 1.73 -14.24 -18.42
CA PRO A 24 0.29 -14.11 -18.28
C PRO A 24 -0.39 -15.48 -18.41
N SER A 25 -1.28 -15.78 -17.48
CA SER A 25 -2.17 -16.95 -17.49
C SER A 25 -3.30 -16.73 -18.50
N ASN A 26 -4.09 -17.76 -18.80
CA ASN A 26 -5.30 -17.66 -19.64
C ASN A 26 -6.52 -17.12 -18.86
N ASP A 27 -6.35 -16.72 -17.60
CA ASP A 27 -7.42 -16.14 -16.79
C ASP A 27 -7.65 -14.66 -17.17
N GLU A 28 -8.90 -14.29 -17.40
CA GLU A 28 -9.32 -12.91 -17.71
C GLU A 28 -9.07 -11.96 -16.54
N HIS A 29 -9.07 -12.48 -15.30
CA HIS A 29 -8.80 -11.70 -14.11
C HIS A 29 -7.31 -11.57 -13.77
N ASP A 30 -6.41 -12.17 -14.55
CA ASP A 30 -4.96 -12.03 -14.34
C ASP A 30 -4.54 -10.54 -14.49
N PRO A 31 -3.93 -9.93 -13.46
CA PRO A 31 -3.40 -8.58 -13.52
C PRO A 31 -2.47 -8.33 -14.72
N LEU A 32 -1.81 -9.36 -15.24
CA LEU A 32 -0.96 -9.27 -16.43
C LEU A 32 -1.76 -9.06 -17.72
N ASN A 33 -3.02 -9.54 -17.79
CA ASN A 33 -3.90 -9.41 -18.95
C ASN A 33 -4.74 -8.13 -18.98
N TRP A 34 -4.81 -7.40 -17.87
CA TRP A 34 -5.62 -6.19 -17.77
C TRP A 34 -5.22 -5.12 -18.81
N SER A 35 -6.22 -4.36 -19.27
CA SER A 35 -5.97 -3.20 -20.15
C SER A 35 -5.09 -2.16 -19.43
N PRO A 36 -4.23 -1.42 -20.15
CA PRO A 36 -3.34 -0.43 -19.53
C PRO A 36 -4.09 0.62 -18.70
N MET A 37 -5.29 1.01 -19.14
CA MET A 37 -6.16 1.93 -18.40
C MET A 37 -6.66 1.33 -17.08
N TRP A 38 -7.11 0.08 -17.09
CA TRP A 38 -7.58 -0.58 -15.87
C TRP A 38 -6.44 -0.75 -14.86
N LYS A 39 -5.25 -1.17 -15.32
CA LYS A 39 -4.03 -1.22 -14.51
C LYS A 39 -3.70 0.14 -13.89
N ALA A 40 -3.70 1.20 -14.69
CA ALA A 40 -3.44 2.56 -14.21
C ALA A 40 -4.48 3.01 -13.16
N SER A 41 -5.76 2.71 -13.37
CA SER A 41 -6.82 3.05 -12.41
C SER A 41 -6.66 2.32 -11.09
N ALA A 42 -6.34 1.02 -11.11
CA ALA A 42 -6.13 0.22 -9.91
C ALA A 42 -4.91 0.71 -9.13
N MET A 43 -3.79 1.01 -9.81
CA MET A 43 -2.61 1.60 -9.19
C MET A 43 -2.89 2.99 -8.61
N THR A 44 -3.69 3.80 -9.30
CA THR A 44 -4.08 5.13 -8.82
C THR A 44 -4.95 5.02 -7.57
N CYS A 45 -5.94 4.13 -7.56
CA CYS A 45 -6.77 3.86 -6.37
C CYS A 45 -5.92 3.40 -5.18
N ALA A 46 -5.01 2.44 -5.38
CA ALA A 46 -4.12 1.99 -4.33
C ALA A 46 -3.25 3.13 -3.78
N THR A 47 -2.72 3.97 -4.67
CA THR A 47 -1.92 5.15 -4.27
C THR A 47 -2.75 6.17 -3.49
N LEU A 48 -3.98 6.44 -3.92
CA LEU A 48 -4.88 7.37 -3.24
C LEU A 48 -5.29 6.88 -1.85
N ILE A 49 -5.54 5.58 -1.70
CA ILE A 49 -5.85 4.98 -0.39
C ILE A 49 -4.66 5.10 0.55
N SER A 50 -3.46 4.75 0.08
CA SER A 50 -2.23 4.89 0.86
C SER A 50 -1.98 6.34 1.28
N PHE A 51 -2.25 7.30 0.38
CA PHE A 51 -2.15 8.72 0.69
C PHE A 51 -3.18 9.15 1.74
N ALA A 52 -4.45 8.76 1.58
CA ALA A 52 -5.53 9.11 2.49
C ALA A 52 -5.33 8.54 3.90
N GLN A 53 -4.80 7.31 4.01
CA GLN A 53 -4.46 6.71 5.31
C GLN A 53 -3.43 7.52 6.10
N GLY A 54 -2.53 8.24 5.42
CA GLY A 54 -1.55 9.13 6.07
C GLY A 54 -2.16 10.37 6.71
N LEU A 55 -3.35 10.82 6.27
CA LEU A 55 -3.96 12.05 6.77
C LEU A 55 -4.45 11.92 8.22
N GLY A 56 -4.95 10.76 8.62
CA GLY A 56 -5.48 10.53 9.97
C GLY A 56 -4.45 10.84 11.07
N PRO A 57 -3.28 10.17 11.07
CA PRO A 57 -2.23 10.43 12.05
C PRO A 57 -1.67 11.86 11.99
N LEU A 58 -1.55 12.45 10.79
CA LEU A 58 -1.03 13.81 10.61
C LEU A 58 -1.96 14.89 11.17
N ALA A 59 -3.27 14.64 11.20
CA ALA A 59 -4.25 15.58 11.74
C ALA A 59 -4.28 15.62 13.28
N LEU A 60 -3.67 14.64 13.98
CA LEU A 60 -3.73 14.56 15.44
C LEU A 60 -2.92 15.67 16.14
N ALA A 61 -1.71 15.97 15.65
CA ALA A 61 -0.82 16.97 16.26
C ALA A 61 -1.42 18.39 16.36
N PRO A 62 -2.05 18.96 15.31
CA PRO A 62 -2.66 20.29 15.42
C PRO A 62 -3.94 20.31 16.28
N MET A 63 -4.58 19.17 16.52
CA MET A 63 -5.81 19.08 17.31
C MET A 63 -5.57 19.09 18.83
N PHE A 64 -4.32 19.11 19.29
CA PHE A 64 -4.02 19.02 20.73
C PHE A 64 -4.65 20.15 21.56
N ALA A 65 -4.76 21.37 21.03
CA ALA A 65 -5.40 22.48 21.73
C ALA A 65 -6.90 22.22 21.98
N GLU A 66 -7.62 21.71 20.97
CA GLU A 66 -9.03 21.34 21.08
C GLU A 66 -9.22 20.14 22.03
N TYR A 67 -8.30 19.18 22.05
CA TYR A 67 -8.37 18.06 22.98
C TYR A 67 -8.17 18.48 24.44
N ILE A 68 -7.30 19.45 24.69
CA ILE A 68 -7.11 20.02 26.03
C ILE A 68 -8.41 20.65 26.54
N GLU A 69 -9.09 21.42 25.68
CA GLU A 69 -10.35 22.08 26.03
C GLU A 69 -11.51 21.08 26.18
N ALA A 70 -11.65 20.13 25.25
CA ALA A 70 -12.74 19.16 25.25
C ALA A 70 -12.68 18.15 26.41
N PHE A 71 -11.47 17.78 26.85
CA PHE A 71 -11.26 16.79 27.91
C PHE A 71 -10.87 17.40 29.26
N ASP A 72 -10.82 18.74 29.37
CA ASP A 72 -10.38 19.48 30.57
C ASP A 72 -9.08 18.90 31.15
N SER A 73 -8.08 18.72 30.27
CA SER A 73 -6.87 17.96 30.56
C SER A 73 -5.60 18.76 30.26
N ASP A 74 -4.47 18.33 30.79
CA ASP A 74 -3.18 18.97 30.55
C ASP A 74 -2.53 18.46 29.25
N LEU A 75 -1.56 19.23 28.73
CA LEU A 75 -0.86 18.90 27.48
C LEU A 75 -0.13 17.55 27.56
N GLU A 76 0.42 17.18 28.73
CA GLU A 76 1.17 15.94 28.86
C GLU A 76 0.24 14.73 28.72
N SER A 77 -0.93 14.77 29.36
CA SER A 77 -1.96 13.74 29.25
C SER A 77 -2.46 13.56 27.80
N VAL A 78 -2.71 14.64 27.06
CA VAL A 78 -3.15 14.58 25.65
C VAL A 78 -2.05 14.03 24.73
N VAL A 79 -0.80 14.40 24.98
CA VAL A 79 0.35 13.87 24.24
C VAL A 79 0.56 12.38 24.53
N GLN A 80 0.40 11.94 25.78
CA GLN A 80 0.47 10.51 26.12
C GLN A 80 -0.66 9.72 25.47
N PHE A 81 -1.89 10.24 25.50
CA PHE A 81 -3.06 9.60 24.87
C PHE A 81 -2.83 9.34 23.37
N THR A 82 -2.36 10.36 22.64
CA THR A 82 -2.11 10.21 21.20
C THR A 82 -0.84 9.40 20.90
N GLY A 83 0.20 9.53 21.73
CA GLY A 83 1.45 8.77 21.61
C GLY A 83 1.26 7.26 21.80
N VAL A 84 0.46 6.84 22.79
CA VAL A 84 0.14 5.42 23.00
C VAL A 84 -0.58 4.83 21.79
N ALA A 85 -1.54 5.56 21.21
CA ALA A 85 -2.24 5.10 20.01
C ALA A 85 -1.28 4.89 18.83
N ILE A 86 -0.33 5.83 18.61
CA ILE A 86 0.69 5.70 17.55
C ILE A 86 1.61 4.51 17.82
N LEU A 87 2.02 4.28 19.07
CA LEU A 87 2.87 3.13 19.42
C LEU A 87 2.15 1.81 19.16
N VAL A 88 0.88 1.67 19.54
CA VAL A 88 0.09 0.45 19.24
C VAL A 88 0.00 0.22 17.73
N LEU A 89 -0.27 1.27 16.95
CA LEU A 89 -0.38 1.22 15.50
C LEU A 89 0.96 0.86 14.83
N GLY A 90 2.07 1.35 15.38
CA GLY A 90 3.42 0.97 14.96
C GLY A 90 3.72 -0.49 15.28
N PHE A 91 3.48 -0.91 16.54
CA PHE A 91 3.77 -2.27 16.99
C PHE A 91 2.89 -3.34 16.33
N SER A 92 1.65 -3.01 15.94
CA SER A 92 0.79 -3.97 15.22
C SER A 92 1.38 -4.42 13.88
N ASN A 93 2.30 -3.66 13.27
CA ASN A 93 2.98 -4.09 12.04
C ASN A 93 3.93 -5.29 12.26
N PHE A 94 4.40 -5.55 13.48
CA PHE A 94 5.29 -6.69 13.77
C PHE A 94 4.56 -8.02 13.92
N ILE A 95 3.26 -8.00 14.20
CA ILE A 95 2.43 -9.18 14.43
C ILE A 95 1.53 -9.46 13.21
N TRP A 96 1.73 -8.71 12.10
CA TRP A 96 0.98 -8.88 10.86
C TRP A 96 1.18 -10.26 10.22
#